data_AF-A0A832WBW5-F1
#
_entry.id   AF-A0A832WBW5-F1
#
_cell.length_a   1.000
_cell.length_b   1.000
_cell.length_c   1.000
_cell.angle_alpha   90.00
_cell.angle_beta   90.00
_cell.angle_gamma   90.00
#
_symmetry.space_group_name_H-M   'P 1'
#
loop_
_entity.id
_entity.type
_entity.pdbx_description
1 polymer ?
#
loop_
_entity_poly.entity_id
_entity_poly.type
_entity_poly.pdbx_seq_one_letter_code
_entity_poly.pdbx_strand_id
1 'polypeptide(L)'
;MVSYNRSQHFSDRLLGYKSPIEIPREIKRRFYRLSGLLELADDEFTNLKVEIEEYSNSLKNQEIAMNEEIFIDSISLNEYISTSSTIKEIDEIIANLLSHVLVDKRQASESIEGLLYFNINKIYELDKAVEENKDEIIFFAKEWVKIPHFPRVISETDVAPEIERGISLLYLGYVLIGKTMDFDQIFHYLNKMAIGSYRKNLATDIINIHNKYIATHKK
;
A
#
# COMPACT_ATOMS: atom_id res chain seq x y z
N MET A 1 -16.09 29.52 22.16
CA MET A 1 -15.93 30.06 20.78
C MET A 1 -16.95 29.34 19.92
N VAL A 2 -17.67 30.08 19.08
CA VAL A 2 -19.07 29.84 18.70
C VAL A 2 -19.26 28.63 17.78
N SER A 3 -19.79 27.52 18.31
CA SER A 3 -20.45 26.46 17.51
C SER A 3 -21.82 26.97 17.06
N TYR A 4 -21.79 27.90 16.08
CA TYR A 4 -23.01 28.40 15.44
C TYR A 4 -23.61 27.27 14.62
N ASN A 5 -24.82 26.88 15.00
CA ASN A 5 -25.55 25.70 14.58
C ASN A 5 -25.71 25.65 13.04
N ARG A 6 -24.80 24.95 12.34
CA ARG A 6 -24.82 24.82 10.87
C ARG A 6 -26.10 24.16 10.37
N SER A 7 -26.73 23.32 11.19
CA SER A 7 -28.03 22.70 10.89
C SER A 7 -29.15 23.75 10.72
N GLN A 8 -29.14 24.83 11.51
CA GLN A 8 -30.10 25.92 11.37
C GLN A 8 -29.87 26.72 10.08
N HIS A 9 -28.62 27.05 9.76
CA HIS A 9 -28.31 27.75 8.51
C HIS A 9 -28.59 26.93 7.25
N PHE A 10 -28.45 25.60 7.31
CA PHE A 10 -28.81 24.70 6.22
C PHE A 10 -30.34 24.60 6.07
N SER A 11 -31.07 24.63 7.19
CA SER A 11 -32.53 24.61 7.20
C SER A 11 -33.16 25.88 6.62
N ASP A 12 -32.57 27.05 6.82
CA ASP A 12 -33.09 28.31 6.27
C ASP A 12 -32.79 28.47 4.77
N ARG A 13 -31.66 27.92 4.28
CA ARG A 13 -31.28 28.01 2.85
C ARG A 13 -32.09 27.09 1.94
N LEU A 14 -32.38 25.86 2.37
CA LEU A 14 -33.12 24.88 1.57
C LEU A 14 -34.63 25.15 1.52
N LEU A 15 -35.17 25.81 2.54
CA LEU A 15 -36.59 26.15 2.60
C LEU A 15 -36.97 27.43 1.85
N GLY A 16 -35.97 28.12 1.27
CA GLY A 16 -36.13 29.17 0.28
C GLY A 16 -37.24 30.17 0.57
N TYR A 17 -37.00 31.15 1.44
CA TYR A 17 -37.79 32.39 1.61
C TYR A 17 -39.34 32.27 1.66
N LYS A 18 -39.90 31.07 1.89
CA LYS A 18 -41.33 30.87 2.12
C LYS A 18 -41.52 30.52 3.58
N SER A 19 -42.37 31.33 4.22
CA SER A 19 -42.59 31.37 5.67
C SER A 19 -42.69 29.96 6.28
N PRO A 20 -42.11 29.71 7.48
CA PRO A 20 -42.23 28.45 8.23
C PRO A 20 -43.67 27.95 8.47
N ILE A 21 -44.66 28.79 8.16
CA ILE A 21 -46.11 28.56 8.22
C ILE A 21 -46.61 27.70 7.03
N GLU A 22 -45.90 27.62 5.90
CA GLU A 22 -46.40 26.99 4.66
C GLU A 22 -45.99 25.51 4.46
N ILE A 23 -45.10 24.95 5.27
CA ILE A 23 -44.60 23.58 5.06
C ILE A 23 -45.44 22.58 5.86
N PRO A 24 -46.08 21.59 5.21
CA PRO A 24 -46.81 20.53 5.89
C PRO A 24 -45.98 19.85 6.98
N ARG A 25 -46.60 19.63 8.15
CA ARG A 25 -45.96 19.01 9.34
C ARG A 25 -45.19 17.74 9.02
N GLU A 26 -45.72 16.91 8.11
CA GLU A 26 -45.09 15.66 7.67
C GLU A 26 -43.80 15.86 6.87
N ILE A 27 -43.72 16.92 6.07
CA ILE A 27 -42.51 17.29 5.35
C ILE A 27 -41.48 17.83 6.34
N LYS A 28 -41.90 18.70 7.27
CA LYS A 28 -41.04 19.23 8.34
C LYS A 28 -40.44 18.12 9.21
N ARG A 29 -41.27 17.11 9.57
CA ARG A 29 -40.84 15.94 10.33
C ARG A 29 -39.84 15.06 9.56
N ARG A 30 -40.00 14.91 8.25
CA ARG A 30 -39.02 14.21 7.40
C ARG A 30 -37.71 15.00 7.32
N PHE A 31 -37.81 16.30 7.12
CA PHE A 31 -36.65 17.18 7.06
C PHE A 31 -35.82 17.14 8.35
N TYR A 32 -36.46 17.32 9.52
CA TYR A 32 -35.74 17.27 10.80
C TYR A 32 -35.08 15.93 11.08
N ARG A 33 -35.69 14.81 10.65
CA ARG A 33 -35.04 13.49 10.76
C ARG A 33 -33.80 13.39 9.88
N LEU A 34 -33.86 13.88 8.64
CA LEU A 34 -32.70 13.92 7.75
C LEU A 34 -31.59 14.82 8.30
N SER A 35 -31.94 16.01 8.82
CA SER A 35 -30.96 16.90 9.44
C SER A 35 -30.29 16.26 10.65
N GLY A 36 -31.04 15.57 11.51
CA GLY A 36 -30.47 14.84 12.65
C GLY A 36 -29.55 13.69 12.23
N LEU A 37 -29.87 12.98 11.14
CA LEU A 37 -28.98 11.96 10.58
C LEU A 37 -27.69 12.55 10.01
N LEU A 38 -27.76 13.72 9.37
CA LEU A 38 -26.59 14.41 8.84
C LEU A 38 -25.70 14.96 9.96
N GLU A 39 -26.30 15.47 11.03
CA GLU A 39 -25.56 15.93 12.21
C GLU A 39 -24.84 14.76 12.89
N LEU A 40 -25.52 13.63 13.09
CA LEU A 40 -24.88 12.41 13.59
C LEU A 40 -23.75 11.94 12.66
N ALA A 41 -23.95 12.00 11.34
CA ALA A 41 -22.91 11.61 10.40
C ALA A 41 -21.68 12.53 10.48
N ASP A 42 -21.87 13.86 10.60
CA ASP A 42 -20.77 14.82 10.74
C ASP A 42 -19.96 14.57 12.03
N ASP A 43 -20.64 14.27 13.14
CA ASP A 43 -19.99 13.91 14.41
C ASP A 43 -19.19 12.61 14.26
N GLU A 44 -19.78 11.55 13.68
CA GLU A 44 -19.10 10.27 13.44
C GLU A 44 -17.88 10.42 12.50
N PHE A 45 -17.98 11.22 11.43
CA PHE A 45 -16.83 11.50 10.57
C PHE A 45 -15.71 12.24 11.30
N THR A 46 -16.05 13.07 12.28
CA THR A 46 -15.05 13.78 13.09
C THR A 46 -14.35 12.80 14.03
N ASN A 47 -15.11 11.93 14.71
CA ASN A 47 -14.55 10.90 15.59
C ASN A 47 -13.64 9.94 14.82
N LEU A 48 -14.08 9.45 13.66
CA LEU A 48 -13.27 8.56 12.81
C LEU A 48 -11.94 9.19 12.38
N LYS A 49 -11.91 10.50 12.11
CA LYS A 49 -10.64 11.19 11.79
C LYS A 49 -9.69 11.18 12.98
N VAL A 50 -10.20 11.45 14.18
CA VAL A 50 -9.40 11.42 15.41
C VAL A 50 -8.87 10.01 15.65
N GLU A 51 -9.71 8.98 15.54
CA GLU A 51 -9.31 7.57 15.70
C GLU A 51 -8.23 7.15 14.70
N ILE A 52 -8.34 7.56 13.43
CA ILE A 52 -7.30 7.30 12.40
C ILE A 52 -5.98 8.00 12.74
N GLU A 53 -6.03 9.24 13.22
CA GLU A 53 -4.84 9.98 13.64
C GLU A 53 -4.19 9.35 14.88
N GLU A 54 -4.98 8.96 15.87
CA GLU A 54 -4.51 8.25 17.07
C GLU A 54 -3.87 6.91 16.70
N TYR A 55 -4.51 6.13 15.82
CA TYR A 55 -3.94 4.89 15.30
C TYR A 55 -2.61 5.15 14.59
N SER A 56 -2.55 6.09 13.64
CA SER A 56 -1.30 6.43 12.95
C SER A 56 -0.19 6.87 13.90
N ASN A 57 -0.52 7.64 14.94
CA ASN A 57 0.46 8.09 15.93
C ASN A 57 0.91 6.97 16.88
N SER A 58 0.05 5.98 17.15
CA SER A 58 0.40 4.80 17.94
C SER A 58 1.48 3.95 17.28
N LEU A 59 1.46 3.89 15.94
CA LEU A 59 2.42 3.12 15.14
C LEU A 59 3.82 3.74 15.12
N LYS A 60 3.92 5.07 15.04
CA LYS A 60 5.22 5.81 14.97
C LYS A 60 6.13 5.62 16.18
N ASN A 61 5.56 5.27 17.33
CA ASN A 61 6.26 5.20 18.60
C ASN A 61 6.54 3.75 19.06
N GLN A 62 6.27 2.77 18.19
CA GLN A 62 6.40 1.36 18.51
C GLN A 62 7.39 0.67 17.57
N GLU A 63 8.05 -0.37 18.06
CA GLU A 63 8.73 -1.36 17.22
C GLU A 63 7.66 -2.24 16.56
N ILE A 64 6.99 -1.71 15.53
CA ILE A 64 5.82 -2.35 14.89
C ILE A 64 6.14 -3.73 14.31
N ALA A 65 7.40 -3.99 13.95
CA ALA A 65 7.89 -5.30 13.51
C ALA A 65 7.83 -6.39 14.59
N MET A 66 7.88 -6.00 15.87
CA MET A 66 7.82 -6.94 17.00
C MET A 66 6.40 -7.15 17.54
N ASN A 67 5.42 -6.39 17.05
CA ASN A 67 4.05 -6.47 17.53
C ASN A 67 3.22 -7.45 16.69
N GLU A 68 2.84 -8.58 17.31
CA GLU A 68 2.06 -9.64 16.67
C GLU A 68 0.58 -9.30 16.42
N GLU A 69 0.11 -8.14 16.88
CA GLU A 69 -1.29 -7.72 16.80
C GLU A 69 -1.55 -6.72 15.67
N ILE A 70 -0.51 -6.15 15.05
CA ILE A 70 -0.67 -5.13 14.01
C ILE A 70 -0.95 -5.79 12.66
N PHE A 71 -2.16 -5.59 12.15
CA PHE A 71 -2.56 -6.00 10.81
C PHE A 71 -2.00 -5.07 9.75
N ILE A 72 -1.84 -5.60 8.54
CA ILE A 72 -1.42 -4.84 7.36
C ILE A 72 -2.61 -4.03 6.85
N ASP A 73 -2.44 -2.72 6.86
CA ASP A 73 -3.25 -1.73 6.16
C ASP A 73 -2.33 -0.67 5.54
N SER A 74 -2.89 0.32 4.87
CA SER A 74 -2.07 1.35 4.22
C SER A 74 -1.23 2.18 5.20
N ILE A 75 -1.70 2.40 6.43
CA ILE A 75 -1.00 3.20 7.45
C ILE A 75 0.11 2.36 8.08
N SER A 76 -0.20 1.16 8.56
CA SER A 76 0.79 0.28 9.18
C SER A 76 1.90 -0.15 8.21
N LEU A 77 1.56 -0.42 6.95
CA LEU A 77 2.55 -0.77 5.94
C LEU A 77 3.45 0.41 5.55
N ASN A 78 2.89 1.62 5.40
CA ASN A 78 3.70 2.82 5.14
C ASN A 78 4.66 3.12 6.30
N GLU A 79 4.20 2.95 7.55
CA GLU A 79 5.05 3.11 8.72
C GLU A 79 6.17 2.07 8.72
N TYR A 80 5.86 0.80 8.40
CA TYR A 80 6.86 -0.27 8.29
C TYR A 80 7.90 0.00 7.23
N ILE A 81 7.49 0.40 6.02
CA ILE A 81 8.41 0.75 4.92
C ILE A 81 9.32 1.92 5.32
N SER A 82 8.81 2.85 6.12
CA SER A 82 9.53 4.06 6.54
C SER A 82 10.53 3.81 7.68
N THR A 83 10.22 2.87 8.57
CA THR A 83 11.00 2.63 9.81
C THR A 83 11.87 1.38 9.77
N SER A 84 11.53 0.37 8.96
CA SER A 84 12.30 -0.86 8.85
C SER A 84 13.68 -0.61 8.24
N SER A 85 14.73 -0.92 9.01
CA SER A 85 16.12 -0.87 8.53
C SER A 85 16.37 -1.84 7.39
N THR A 86 15.70 -3.00 7.41
CA THR A 86 15.90 -4.06 6.42
C THR A 86 15.26 -3.70 5.09
N ILE A 87 14.06 -3.13 5.10
CA ILE A 87 13.45 -2.56 3.88
C ILE A 87 14.33 -1.48 3.31
N LYS A 88 14.78 -0.53 4.14
CA LYS A 88 15.66 0.56 3.71
C LYS A 88 16.94 0.04 3.05
N GLU A 89 17.59 -0.95 3.66
CA GLU A 89 18.81 -1.55 3.13
C GLU A 89 18.58 -2.22 1.76
N ILE A 90 17.54 -3.05 1.64
CA ILE A 90 17.23 -3.75 0.39
C ILE A 90 16.86 -2.75 -0.71
N ASP A 91 16.02 -1.77 -0.41
CA ASP A 91 15.61 -0.73 -1.36
C ASP A 91 16.82 0.09 -1.85
N GLU A 92 17.74 0.46 -0.95
CA GLU A 92 18.97 1.19 -1.31
C GLU A 92 19.86 0.34 -2.22
N ILE A 93 19.98 -0.96 -1.97
CA ILE A 93 20.70 -1.88 -2.86
C ILE A 93 20.02 -1.94 -4.24
N ILE A 94 18.70 -2.10 -4.30
CA ILE A 94 17.94 -2.17 -5.55
C ILE A 94 18.10 -0.88 -6.36
N ALA A 95 17.94 0.28 -5.72
CA ALA A 95 18.08 1.58 -6.36
C ALA A 95 19.49 1.79 -6.93
N ASN A 96 20.53 1.42 -6.17
CA ASN A 96 21.91 1.47 -6.65
C ASN A 96 22.16 0.55 -7.84
N LEU A 97 21.63 -0.68 -7.82
CA LEU A 97 21.74 -1.63 -8.95
C LEU A 97 21.11 -1.08 -10.22
N LEU A 98 20.03 -0.32 -10.08
CA LEU A 98 19.31 0.29 -11.19
C LEU A 98 19.85 1.68 -11.56
N SER A 99 20.75 2.27 -10.75
CA SER A 99 21.16 3.68 -10.85
C SER A 99 19.97 4.65 -10.76
N HIS A 100 19.01 4.35 -9.88
CA HIS A 100 17.82 5.17 -9.61
C HIS A 100 17.94 5.90 -8.27
N VAL A 101 17.20 7.00 -8.12
CA VAL A 101 17.07 7.70 -6.84
C VAL A 101 15.84 7.18 -6.10
N LEU A 102 16.02 6.81 -4.82
CA LEU A 102 14.91 6.46 -3.96
C LEU A 102 14.06 7.67 -3.62
N VAL A 103 12.75 7.55 -3.85
CA VAL A 103 11.77 8.58 -3.50
C VAL A 103 10.71 8.02 -2.56
N ASP A 104 10.25 8.88 -1.66
CA ASP A 104 9.14 8.58 -0.76
C ASP A 104 7.83 9.03 -1.42
N LYS A 105 7.27 8.13 -2.24
CA LYS A 105 5.93 8.27 -2.80
C LYS A 105 5.06 7.21 -2.14
N ARG A 106 4.13 7.65 -1.30
CA ARG A 106 3.32 6.77 -0.43
C ARG A 106 2.30 5.99 -1.27
N GLN A 107 2.65 4.78 -1.72
CA GLN A 107 1.73 3.88 -2.41
C GLN A 107 1.84 2.42 -1.92
N ALA A 108 1.84 2.23 -0.59
CA ALA A 108 1.81 0.91 0.03
C ALA A 108 0.63 0.02 -0.42
N SER A 109 -0.47 0.60 -0.90
CA SER A 109 -1.70 -0.13 -1.25
C SER A 109 -1.52 -1.22 -2.30
N GLU A 110 -0.65 -1.03 -3.28
CA GLU A 110 -0.43 -2.01 -4.35
C GLU A 110 0.27 -3.28 -3.83
N SER A 111 1.08 -3.15 -2.77
CA SER A 111 1.77 -4.28 -2.16
C SER A 111 0.85 -5.11 -1.25
N ILE A 112 -0.21 -4.51 -0.67
CA ILE A 112 -1.09 -5.19 0.30
C ILE A 112 -1.73 -6.43 -0.33
N GLU A 113 -2.31 -6.32 -1.52
CA GLU A 113 -2.95 -7.49 -2.16
C GLU A 113 -1.98 -8.64 -2.43
N GLY A 114 -0.73 -8.30 -2.77
CA GLY A 114 0.36 -9.28 -2.95
C GLY A 114 0.72 -9.98 -1.65
N LEU A 115 0.82 -9.25 -0.54
CA LEU A 115 1.10 -9.82 0.78
C LEU A 115 -0.03 -10.75 1.24
N LEU A 116 -1.28 -10.30 1.11
CA LEU A 116 -2.47 -11.10 1.46
C LEU A 116 -2.56 -12.38 0.63
N TYR A 117 -2.11 -12.37 -0.64
CA TYR A 117 -2.06 -13.58 -1.48
C TYR A 117 -1.19 -14.68 -0.84
N PHE A 118 -0.13 -14.32 -0.13
CA PHE A 118 0.74 -15.26 0.59
C PHE A 118 0.32 -15.52 2.03
N ASN A 119 -0.88 -15.07 2.43
CA ASN A 119 -1.37 -15.09 3.82
C ASN A 119 -0.50 -14.30 4.80
N ILE A 120 0.20 -13.27 4.32
CA ILE A 120 0.93 -12.32 5.14
C ILE A 120 -0.04 -11.18 5.46
N ASN A 121 -0.62 -11.21 6.65
CA ASN A 121 -1.69 -10.31 7.06
C ASN A 121 -1.26 -9.35 8.17
N LYS A 122 -0.09 -9.58 8.78
CA LYS A 122 0.43 -8.81 9.91
C LYS A 122 1.86 -8.33 9.69
N ILE A 123 2.22 -7.22 10.33
CA ILE A 123 3.52 -6.58 10.14
C ILE A 123 4.67 -7.49 10.58
N TYR A 124 4.53 -8.24 11.67
CA TYR A 124 5.56 -9.19 12.10
C TYR A 124 5.77 -10.34 11.09
N GLU A 125 4.70 -10.81 10.43
CA GLU A 125 4.78 -11.87 9.42
C GLU A 125 5.51 -11.36 8.19
N LEU A 126 5.22 -10.12 7.80
CA LEU A 126 5.92 -9.43 6.73
C LEU A 126 7.39 -9.26 7.07
N ASP A 127 7.72 -8.77 8.25
CA ASP A 127 9.10 -8.55 8.67
C ASP A 127 9.91 -9.84 8.64
N LYS A 128 9.36 -10.90 9.22
CA LYS A 128 9.94 -12.24 9.14
C LYS A 128 10.13 -12.71 7.69
N ALA A 129 9.13 -12.52 6.83
CA ALA A 129 9.23 -12.91 5.43
C ALA A 129 10.30 -12.10 4.68
N VAL A 130 10.45 -10.81 4.97
CA VAL A 130 11.51 -9.96 4.38
C VAL A 130 12.88 -10.45 4.84
N GLU A 131 13.07 -10.67 6.15
CA GLU A 131 14.35 -11.15 6.72
C GLU A 131 14.75 -12.52 6.16
N GLU A 132 13.83 -13.49 6.16
CA GLU A 132 14.09 -14.85 5.67
C GLU A 132 14.42 -14.89 4.17
N ASN A 133 13.99 -13.88 3.40
CA ASN A 133 14.16 -13.83 1.95
C ASN A 133 15.11 -12.73 1.47
N LYS A 134 15.76 -12.01 2.39
CA LYS A 134 16.61 -10.84 2.07
C LYS A 134 17.65 -11.14 0.98
N ASP A 135 18.42 -12.21 1.16
CA ASP A 135 19.46 -12.60 0.21
C ASP A 135 18.89 -12.96 -1.16
N GLU A 136 17.74 -13.62 -1.19
CA GLU A 136 17.07 -14.02 -2.42
C GLU A 136 16.46 -12.82 -3.16
N ILE A 137 15.90 -11.84 -2.43
CA ILE A 137 15.41 -10.57 -2.99
C ILE A 137 16.55 -9.79 -3.64
N ILE A 138 17.69 -9.66 -2.94
CA ILE A 138 18.87 -8.98 -3.47
C ILE A 138 19.43 -9.72 -4.68
N PHE A 139 19.47 -11.06 -4.63
CA PHE A 139 19.88 -11.87 -5.77
C PHE A 139 18.94 -11.67 -6.97
N PHE A 140 17.63 -11.66 -6.73
CA PHE A 140 16.63 -11.41 -7.74
C PHE A 140 16.89 -10.08 -8.42
N ALA A 141 17.04 -8.99 -7.66
CA ALA A 141 17.34 -7.67 -8.19
C ALA A 141 18.58 -7.64 -9.10
N LYS A 142 19.66 -8.31 -8.68
CA LYS A 142 20.92 -8.40 -9.44
C LYS A 142 20.76 -9.14 -10.75
N GLU A 143 19.95 -10.18 -10.80
CA GLU A 143 19.69 -10.92 -12.04
C GLU A 143 18.67 -10.20 -12.92
N TRP A 144 17.67 -9.58 -12.31
CA TRP A 144 16.62 -8.83 -12.97
C TRP A 144 17.17 -7.71 -13.87
N VAL A 145 18.15 -6.94 -13.39
CA VAL A 145 18.75 -5.84 -14.17
C VAL A 145 19.54 -6.31 -15.41
N LYS A 146 19.86 -7.59 -15.49
CA LYS A 146 20.57 -8.19 -16.63
C LYS A 146 19.62 -8.59 -17.76
N ILE A 147 18.30 -8.62 -17.52
CA ILE A 147 17.32 -9.06 -18.50
C ILE A 147 17.17 -7.99 -19.60
N PRO A 148 17.41 -8.33 -20.89
CA PRO A 148 17.49 -7.36 -21.99
C PRO A 148 16.19 -6.59 -22.28
N HIS A 149 15.04 -7.11 -21.86
CA HIS A 149 13.72 -6.52 -22.14
C HIS A 149 13.26 -5.57 -21.04
N PHE A 150 14.05 -5.37 -19.98
CA PHE A 150 13.77 -4.30 -19.05
C PHE A 150 13.99 -2.98 -19.80
N PRO A 151 12.95 -2.13 -19.96
CA PRO A 151 13.16 -0.82 -20.57
C PRO A 151 14.12 -0.07 -19.65
N ARG A 152 15.39 -0.02 -20.03
CA ARG A 152 16.31 0.97 -19.50
C ARG A 152 15.70 2.28 -19.93
N VAL A 153 15.02 2.96 -19.02
CA VAL A 153 14.66 4.36 -19.20
C VAL A 153 16.00 5.08 -19.23
N ILE A 154 16.59 5.17 -20.43
CA ILE A 154 17.66 6.10 -20.71
C ILE A 154 16.91 7.43 -20.79
N SER A 155 16.84 8.15 -19.67
CA SER A 155 16.31 9.50 -19.71
C SER A 155 17.19 10.30 -20.68
N GLU A 156 16.59 10.94 -21.67
CA GLU A 156 17.28 11.95 -22.48
C GLU A 156 17.61 13.20 -21.65
N THR A 157 17.11 13.26 -20.41
CA THR A 157 17.35 14.29 -19.41
C THR A 157 18.41 13.83 -18.40
N ASP A 158 19.22 14.77 -17.88
CA ASP A 158 20.25 14.53 -16.84
C ASP A 158 19.67 14.11 -15.46
N VAL A 159 18.38 13.78 -15.38
CA VAL A 159 17.72 13.40 -14.13
C VAL A 159 17.67 11.89 -14.04
N ALA A 160 18.35 11.34 -13.04
CA ALA A 160 18.30 9.91 -12.76
C ALA A 160 16.85 9.46 -12.53
N PRO A 161 16.41 8.32 -13.10
CA PRO A 161 15.07 7.81 -12.90
C PRO A 161 14.80 7.50 -11.42
N GLU A 162 13.55 7.65 -11.01
CA GLU A 162 13.13 7.48 -9.62
C GLU A 162 12.60 6.06 -9.37
N ILE A 163 12.80 5.56 -8.16
CA ILE A 163 12.18 4.32 -7.68
C ILE A 163 11.60 4.53 -6.28
N GLU A 164 10.41 4.02 -6.04
CA GLU A 164 9.69 4.24 -4.80
C GLU A 164 10.24 3.34 -3.68
N ARG A 165 10.26 3.87 -2.45
CA ARG A 165 10.47 3.05 -1.24
C ARG A 165 9.38 1.97 -1.14
N GLY A 166 9.76 0.79 -0.65
CA GLY A 166 8.92 -0.40 -0.63
C GLY A 166 9.04 -1.26 -1.89
N ILE A 167 9.92 -0.94 -2.85
CA ILE A 167 10.16 -1.78 -4.04
C ILE A 167 10.58 -3.22 -3.66
N SER A 168 11.28 -3.38 -2.54
CA SER A 168 11.61 -4.68 -1.95
C SER A 168 10.38 -5.56 -1.75
N LEU A 169 9.21 -5.01 -1.44
CA LEU A 169 7.97 -5.77 -1.25
C LEU A 169 7.43 -6.37 -2.54
N LEU A 170 7.56 -5.64 -3.66
CA LEU A 170 7.24 -6.18 -4.99
C LEU A 170 8.14 -7.38 -5.32
N TYR A 171 9.44 -7.23 -5.06
CA TYR A 171 10.42 -8.29 -5.32
C TYR A 171 10.26 -9.47 -4.36
N LEU A 172 9.87 -9.24 -3.10
CA LEU A 172 9.46 -10.29 -2.18
C LEU A 172 8.31 -11.10 -2.80
N GLY A 173 7.29 -10.45 -3.36
CA GLY A 173 6.19 -11.14 -4.05
C GLY A 173 6.67 -12.03 -5.21
N TYR A 174 7.64 -11.57 -6.01
CA TYR A 174 8.26 -12.39 -7.06
C TYR A 174 9.06 -13.57 -6.52
N VAL A 175 9.83 -13.37 -5.44
CA VAL A 175 10.57 -14.43 -4.78
C VAL A 175 9.63 -15.49 -4.23
N LEU A 176 8.60 -15.08 -3.50
CA LEU A 176 7.63 -16.00 -2.91
C LEU A 176 6.86 -16.81 -3.95
N ILE A 177 6.40 -16.18 -5.04
CA ILE A 177 5.72 -16.92 -6.12
C ILE A 177 6.70 -17.80 -6.90
N GLY A 178 7.95 -17.35 -7.09
CA GLY A 178 8.99 -18.10 -7.79
C GLY A 178 9.30 -19.46 -7.14
N LYS A 179 9.16 -19.55 -5.82
CA LYS A 179 9.32 -20.81 -5.06
C LYS A 179 8.32 -21.90 -5.45
N THR A 180 7.17 -21.53 -6.03
CA THR A 180 6.20 -22.52 -6.54
C THR A 180 6.74 -23.30 -7.72
N MET A 181 7.69 -22.72 -8.48
CA MET A 181 8.26 -23.29 -9.70
C MET A 181 7.20 -23.69 -10.74
N ASP A 182 6.01 -23.08 -10.65
CA ASP A 182 4.85 -23.37 -11.49
C ASP A 182 4.50 -22.13 -12.32
N PHE A 183 4.70 -22.25 -13.64
CA PHE A 183 4.45 -21.17 -14.57
C PHE A 183 3.00 -20.66 -14.53
N ASP A 184 2.03 -21.55 -14.43
CA ASP A 184 0.61 -21.17 -14.48
C ASP A 184 0.21 -20.45 -13.20
N GLN A 185 0.72 -20.90 -12.04
CA GLN A 185 0.52 -20.20 -10.77
C GLN A 185 1.18 -18.82 -10.76
N ILE A 186 2.43 -18.72 -11.24
CA ILE A 186 3.13 -17.44 -11.34
C ILE A 186 2.39 -16.50 -12.30
N PHE A 187 2.00 -16.99 -13.47
CA PHE A 187 1.26 -16.19 -14.44
C PHE A 187 -0.11 -15.74 -13.91
N HIS A 188 -0.80 -16.60 -13.15
CA HIS A 188 -2.05 -16.24 -12.48
C HIS A 188 -1.84 -15.11 -11.46
N TYR A 189 -0.84 -15.24 -10.59
CA TYR A 189 -0.47 -14.21 -9.61
C TYR A 189 -0.20 -12.86 -10.29
N LEU A 190 0.65 -12.84 -11.32
CA LEU A 190 1.00 -11.63 -12.06
C LEU A 190 -0.21 -10.96 -12.73
N ASN A 191 -1.16 -11.75 -13.23
CA ASN A 191 -2.40 -11.21 -13.78
C ASN A 191 -3.31 -10.64 -12.70
N LYS A 192 -3.44 -11.34 -11.57
CA LYS A 192 -4.30 -10.91 -10.46
C LYS A 192 -3.82 -9.57 -9.90
N MET A 193 -2.52 -9.40 -9.73
CA MET A 193 -1.91 -8.17 -9.21
C MET A 193 -1.77 -7.05 -10.27
N ALA A 194 -2.22 -7.29 -11.51
CA ALA A 194 -2.04 -6.39 -12.65
C ALA A 194 -0.58 -5.98 -12.95
N ILE A 195 0.40 -6.75 -12.46
CA ILE A 195 1.82 -6.42 -12.53
C ILE A 195 2.36 -6.58 -13.96
N GLY A 196 2.95 -5.52 -14.49
CA GLY A 196 3.68 -5.52 -15.77
C GLY A 196 2.80 -5.75 -17.01
N SER A 197 3.29 -5.31 -18.17
CA SER A 197 2.64 -5.51 -19.48
C SER A 197 3.03 -6.83 -20.16
N TYR A 198 4.16 -7.43 -19.80
CA TYR A 198 4.74 -8.64 -20.42
C TYR A 198 4.76 -9.86 -19.47
N ARG A 199 3.60 -10.21 -18.90
CA ARG A 199 3.47 -11.19 -17.80
C ARG A 199 3.99 -12.59 -18.09
N LYS A 200 3.92 -13.06 -19.34
CA LYS A 200 4.46 -14.40 -19.72
C LYS A 200 5.98 -14.45 -19.63
N ASN A 201 6.64 -13.41 -20.13
CA ASN A 201 8.09 -13.28 -20.05
C ASN A 201 8.52 -13.14 -18.59
N LEU A 202 7.85 -12.25 -17.84
CA LEU A 202 8.08 -12.07 -16.41
C LEU A 202 7.93 -13.39 -15.63
N ALA A 203 6.91 -14.20 -15.90
CA ALA A 203 6.77 -15.51 -15.25
C ALA A 203 7.95 -16.45 -15.55
N THR A 204 8.40 -16.48 -16.80
CA THR A 204 9.57 -17.26 -17.22
C THR A 204 10.85 -16.77 -16.53
N ASP A 205 11.03 -15.45 -16.46
CA ASP A 205 12.19 -14.82 -15.84
C ASP A 205 12.25 -15.09 -14.33
N ILE A 206 11.11 -15.01 -13.64
CA ILE A 206 11.01 -15.35 -12.21
C ILE A 206 11.48 -16.79 -11.95
N ILE A 207 11.01 -17.76 -12.75
CA ILE A 207 11.42 -19.17 -12.64
C ILE A 207 12.92 -19.32 -12.88
N ASN A 208 13.45 -18.68 -13.92
CA ASN A 208 14.86 -18.79 -14.29
C ASN A 208 15.77 -18.20 -13.20
N ILE A 209 15.41 -17.05 -12.65
CA ILE A 209 16.15 -16.40 -11.57
C ILE A 209 16.12 -17.27 -10.31
N HIS A 210 14.95 -17.79 -9.92
CA HIS A 210 14.83 -18.67 -8.76
C HIS A 210 15.67 -19.94 -8.89
N ASN A 211 15.63 -20.60 -10.06
CA ASN A 211 16.51 -21.74 -10.37
C ASN A 211 18.00 -21.40 -10.19
N LYS A 212 18.42 -20.22 -10.66
CA LYS A 212 19.79 -19.77 -10.54
C LYS A 212 20.19 -19.51 -9.08
N TYR A 213 19.27 -18.96 -8.29
CA TYR A 213 19.46 -18.77 -6.85
C TYR A 213 19.70 -20.11 -6.14
N ILE A 214 18.83 -21.11 -6.37
CA ILE A 214 18.96 -22.46 -5.82
C ILE A 214 20.32 -23.08 -6.19
N ALA A 215 20.71 -22.98 -7.45
CA ALA A 215 21.97 -23.56 -7.94
C ALA A 215 23.23 -22.94 -7.31
N THR A 216 23.14 -21.70 -6.84
CA THR A 216 24.27 -20.95 -6.25
C THR A 216 24.33 -21.02 -4.73
N HIS A 217 23.21 -21.28 -4.04
CA HIS A 217 23.11 -21.20 -2.57
C HIS A 217 22.75 -22.53 -1.86
N LYS A 218 22.43 -23.62 -2.59
CA LYS A 218 22.24 -24.96 -2.00
C LYS A 218 23.49 -25.87 -2.08
N LYS A 219 24.68 -25.32 -1.85
CA LYS A 219 25.92 -26.12 -1.67
C LYS A 219 26.30 -26.21 -0.20
#